data_AF-A0A8T6N4Q8-F1
#
_entry.id   AF-A0A8T6N4Q8-F1
#
_cell.length_a   1.000
_cell.length_b   1.000
_cell.length_c   1.000
_cell.angle_alpha   90.00
_cell.angle_beta   90.00
_cell.angle_gamma   90.00
#
_symmetry.space_group_name_H-M   'P 1'
#
loop_
_entity.id
_entity.type
_entity.pdbx_description
1 polymer ?
#
loop_
_entity_poly.entity_id
_entity_poly.type
_entity_poly.pdbx_seq_one_letter_code
_entity_poly.pdbx_strand_id
1 'polypeptide(L)' 'GPKVQPSEKGLPPCPSCGQWSMQKDEIRNELFCGACGTTS' A
#
# COMPACT_ATOMS: atom_id res chain seq x y z
N GLY A 1 -5.40 -15.38 -13.73
CA GLY A 1 -5.85 -14.34 -12.78
C GLY A 1 -5.10 -13.05 -13.08
N PRO A 2 -5.67 -11.86 -12.82
CA PRO A 2 -5.04 -10.60 -13.19
C PRO A 2 -3.72 -10.44 -12.43
N LYS A 3 -2.65 -10.23 -13.20
CA LYS A 3 -1.27 -10.14 -12.72
C LYS A 3 -1.06 -8.73 -12.21
N VAL A 4 -1.32 -8.54 -10.92
CA VAL A 4 -1.02 -7.30 -10.23
C VAL A 4 0.48 -7.06 -10.31
N GLN A 5 0.87 -5.89 -10.83
CA GLN A 5 2.28 -5.53 -10.91
C GLN A 5 2.80 -5.42 -9.48
N PRO A 6 3.90 -6.09 -9.13
CA PRO A 6 4.45 -5.99 -7.79
C PRO A 6 4.86 -4.54 -7.58
N SER A 7 4.06 -3.79 -6.80
CA SER A 7 4.46 -2.47 -6.32
C SER A 7 5.86 -2.60 -5.78
N GLU A 8 6.75 -1.70 -6.18
CA GLU A 8 8.22 -1.83 -6.27
C GLU A 8 8.99 -2.20 -4.97
N LYS A 9 8.30 -2.63 -3.90
CA LYS A 9 8.82 -3.18 -2.65
C LYS A 9 8.08 -4.43 -2.12
N GLY A 10 7.16 -5.03 -2.87
CA GLY A 10 6.40 -6.23 -2.44
C GLY A 10 5.24 -5.95 -1.48
N LEU A 11 4.72 -4.72 -1.45
CA LEU A 11 3.60 -4.35 -0.58
C LEU A 11 2.25 -4.78 -1.17
N PRO A 12 1.31 -5.31 -0.35
CA PRO A 12 -0.02 -5.70 -0.80
C PRO A 12 -0.89 -4.49 -1.19
N PRO A 13 -2.01 -4.71 -1.90
CA PRO A 13 -3.01 -3.65 -2.10
C PRO A 13 -3.61 -3.26 -0.75
N CYS A 14 -4.02 -2.00 -0.62
CA CYS A 14 -4.62 -1.51 0.61
C CYS A 14 -5.88 -2.32 0.96
N PRO A 15 -6.01 -2.86 2.19
CA PRO A 15 -7.17 -3.64 2.58
C PRO A 15 -8.46 -2.82 2.69
N SER A 16 -8.38 -1.50 2.87
CA SER A 16 -9.56 -0.63 2.95
C SER A 16 -10.15 -0.24 1.60
N CYS A 17 -9.31 0.07 0.61
CA CYS A 17 -9.77 0.62 -0.68
C CYS A 17 -9.37 -0.24 -1.90
N GLY A 18 -8.59 -1.30 -1.70
CA GLY A 18 -8.11 -2.19 -2.77
C GLY A 18 -7.07 -1.55 -3.71
N GLN A 19 -6.65 -0.31 -3.46
CA GLN A 19 -5.68 0.39 -4.30
C GLN A 19 -4.25 -0.08 -4.03
N TRP A 20 -3.45 -0.16 -5.09
CA TRP A 20 -2.01 -0.46 -5.05
C TRP A 20 -1.21 0.80 -4.72
N SER A 21 -1.53 1.40 -3.59
CA SER A 21 -0.96 2.68 -3.15
C SER A 21 -0.46 2.61 -1.71
N MET A 22 -0.19 1.40 -1.21
CA MET A 22 0.49 1.24 0.08
C MET A 22 1.92 1.75 -0.01
N GLN A 23 2.29 2.58 0.95
CA GLN A 23 3.56 3.24 1.10
C GLN A 23 4.02 3.08 2.55
N LYS A 24 5.34 3.06 2.75
CA LYS A 24 5.93 3.05 4.08
C LYS A 24 6.30 4.48 4.43
N ASP A 25 5.73 4.99 5.51
CA ASP A 25 6.18 6.24 6.11
C ASP A 25 7.51 5.97 6.82
N GLU A 26 8.60 6.52 6.32
CA GLU A 26 9.93 6.28 6.90
C GLU A 26 10.15 7.06 8.20
N ILE A 27 9.34 8.09 8.48
CA ILE A 27 9.44 8.91 9.69
C ILE A 27 8.81 8.17 10.87
N ARG A 28 7.64 7.57 10.65
CA ARG A 28 6.89 6.79 11.64
C ARG A 28 7.18 5.30 11.59
N ASN A 29 7.87 4.84 10.53
CA ASN A 29 8.12 3.43 10.24
C ASN A 29 6.82 2.61 10.12
N GLU A 30 5.73 3.25 9.69
CA GLU A 30 4.39 2.68 9.57
C GLU A 30 4.01 2.49 8.09
N LEU A 31 3.08 1.59 7.82
CA LEU A 31 2.51 1.43 6.47
C LEU A 31 1.21 2.23 6.37
N PHE A 32 1.05 2.97 5.28
CA PHE A 32 -0.16 3.73 5.01
C PHE A 32 -0.51 3.69 3.53
N CYS A 33 -1.78 3.88 3.21
CA CYS A 33 -2.25 4.00 1.84
C CYS A 33 -2.27 5.46 1.41
N GLY A 34 -1.49 5.82 0.40
CA GLY A 34 -1.50 7.18 -0.16
C GLY A 34 -2.79 7.54 -0.92
N ALA A 35 -3.68 6.58 -1.18
CA ALA A 35 -4.95 6.82 -1.87
C ALA A 35 -6.11 7.15 -0.91
N CYS A 36 -6.23 6.44 0.20
CA CYS A 36 -7.33 6.61 1.16
C CYS A 36 -6.89 7.07 2.56
N GLY A 37 -5.58 7.19 2.80
CA GLY A 37 -5.01 7.61 4.09
C GLY A 37 -5.06 6.54 5.18
N THR A 38 -5.57 5.34 4.89
CA THR A 38 -5.64 4.24 5.87
C THR A 38 -4.24 3.77 6.24
N THR A 39 -3.93 3.77 7.54
CA THR A 39 -2.73 3.15 8.11
C THR A 39 -2.99 1.69 8.45
N SER A 40 -1.97 0.85 8.34
CA SER A 40 -2.00 -0.58 8.67
C SER A 40 -0.85 -0.97 9.58
#